data_AF-A0A9Q2YZ61-F1
#
_entry.id   AF-A0A9Q2YZ61-F1
#
_cell.length_a   1.000
_cell.length_b   1.000
_cell.length_c   1.000
_cell.angle_alpha   90.00
_cell.angle_beta   90.00
_cell.angle_gamma   90.00
#
_symmetry.space_group_name_H-M   'P 1'
#
loop_
_entity.id
_entity.type
_entity.pdbx_description
1 polymer ?
#
loop_
_entity_poly.entity_id
_entity_poly.type
_entity_poly.pdbx_seq_one_letter_code
_entity_poly.pdbx_strand_id
1 'polypeptide(L)'
;MENVEPGLAAATPPAAPAAVYVPTVDLAPAHRPKIEYFNVTECTNTDPKGFVRPVDHYRLEPWGLYMARTADHPQFHYLESWIIPDLGIRASIFHFHPYHDRDQDHYIDIGDFTRGPDVWKSEDHYLDLVVRTGRETELLDVDELISATAHGYISPRTADRAVQRAVAAVDGIAAHGHDLDAWLASKGMPISWR
;
A
#
# COMPACT_ATOMS: atom_id res chain seq x y z
N MET A 1 55.69 37.26 39.95
CA MET A 1 55.10 37.00 38.62
C MET A 1 55.58 35.65 38.19
N GLU A 2 54.73 34.63 38.26
CA GLU A 2 54.83 33.46 37.38
C GLU A 2 53.46 32.80 37.38
N ASN A 3 52.71 33.06 36.30
CA ASN A 3 51.43 32.43 36.03
C ASN A 3 51.72 31.05 35.43
N VAL A 4 51.31 29.99 36.12
CA VAL A 4 51.29 28.64 35.56
C VAL A 4 49.90 28.42 34.95
N GLU A 5 49.83 28.31 33.63
CA GLU A 5 48.58 27.99 32.92
C GLU A 5 48.16 26.54 33.17
N PRO A 6 46.86 26.24 33.37
CA PRO A 6 46.37 24.88 33.41
C PRO A 6 46.34 24.28 32.00
N GLY A 7 47.00 23.14 31.83
CA GLY A 7 47.04 22.39 30.57
C GLY A 7 45.65 21.95 30.10
N LEU A 8 45.34 22.23 28.84
CA LEU A 8 44.15 21.74 28.14
C LEU A 8 44.15 20.20 28.14
N ALA A 9 43.12 19.60 28.75
CA ALA A 9 42.82 18.18 28.54
C ALA A 9 42.31 17.97 27.10
N ALA A 10 42.98 17.10 26.34
CA ALA A 10 42.57 16.74 25.00
C ALA A 10 41.19 16.03 25.04
N ALA A 11 40.20 16.59 24.35
CA ALA A 11 38.89 15.98 24.21
C ALA A 11 38.97 14.68 23.40
N THR A 12 38.41 13.60 23.95
CA THR A 12 38.28 12.31 23.26
C THR A 12 37.36 12.48 22.05
N PRO A 13 37.75 12.06 20.83
CA PRO A 13 36.88 12.15 19.66
C PRO A 13 35.63 11.27 19.85
N PRO A 14 34.46 11.69 19.36
CA PRO A 14 33.25 10.88 19.44
C PRO A 14 33.46 9.58 18.66
N ALA A 15 33.01 8.47 19.25
CA ALA A 15 33.04 7.17 18.60
C ALA A 15 32.31 7.25 17.25
N ALA A 16 32.93 6.72 16.20
CA ALA A 16 32.28 6.60 14.90
C ALA A 16 30.96 5.81 15.08
N PRO A 17 29.85 6.24 14.44
CA PRO A 17 28.61 5.47 14.50
C PRO A 17 28.90 4.05 14.01
N ALA A 18 28.48 3.06 14.80
CA ALA A 18 28.63 1.66 14.43
C ALA A 18 28.02 1.45 13.03
N ALA A 19 28.79 0.84 12.13
CA ALA A 19 28.29 0.51 10.81
C ALA A 19 27.07 -0.41 10.99
N VAL A 20 25.89 0.08 10.57
CA VAL A 20 24.69 -0.74 10.52
C VAL A 20 24.95 -1.82 9.47
N TYR A 21 25.16 -3.05 9.93
CA TYR A 21 25.22 -4.19 9.04
C TYR A 21 23.81 -4.37 8.45
N VAL A 22 23.66 -3.99 7.19
CA VAL A 22 22.51 -4.41 6.39
C VAL A 22 22.95 -5.71 5.73
N PRO A 23 22.43 -6.88 6.15
CA PRO A 23 22.72 -8.12 5.45
C PRO A 23 22.35 -7.94 3.98
N THR A 24 23.14 -8.51 3.07
CA THR A 24 22.67 -8.78 1.71
C THR A 24 21.52 -9.78 1.83
N VAL A 25 20.31 -9.26 1.78
CA VAL A 25 19.08 -10.04 1.76
C VAL A 25 18.80 -10.38 0.30
N ASP A 26 18.88 -11.66 -0.07
CA ASP A 26 18.55 -12.17 -1.40
C ASP A 26 17.01 -12.26 -1.55
N LEU A 27 16.36 -11.09 -1.54
CA LEU A 27 14.92 -10.90 -1.75
C LEU A 27 14.69 -9.93 -2.90
N ALA A 28 13.43 -9.64 -3.21
CA ALA A 28 13.05 -8.64 -4.20
C ALA A 28 13.81 -7.30 -4.02
N PRO A 29 14.18 -6.62 -5.12
CA PRO A 29 14.84 -5.32 -5.07
C PRO A 29 14.00 -4.29 -4.30
N ALA A 30 14.58 -3.72 -3.23
CA ALA A 30 13.88 -2.73 -2.43
C ALA A 30 13.56 -1.47 -3.25
N HIS A 31 12.32 -0.99 -3.14
CA HIS A 31 11.89 0.32 -3.66
C HIS A 31 11.14 1.11 -2.59
N ARG A 32 10.98 2.42 -2.78
CA ARG A 32 10.16 3.26 -1.89
C ARG A 32 8.67 2.94 -2.06
N PRO A 33 7.83 3.17 -1.03
CA PRO A 33 6.37 3.03 -1.14
C PRO A 33 5.82 3.77 -2.37
N LYS A 34 4.92 3.11 -3.10
CA LYS A 34 4.22 3.75 -4.23
C LYS A 34 3.18 4.72 -3.66
N ILE A 35 3.12 5.93 -4.19
CA ILE A 35 2.18 6.97 -3.76
C ILE A 35 1.32 7.39 -4.94
N GLU A 36 0.00 7.37 -4.78
CA GLU A 36 -0.94 7.94 -5.75
C GLU A 36 -1.77 9.06 -5.11
N TYR A 37 -2.27 9.94 -5.97
CA TYR A 37 -3.21 10.99 -5.59
C TYR A 37 -4.46 10.94 -6.46
N PHE A 38 -5.62 10.96 -5.80
CA PHE A 38 -6.93 10.86 -6.44
C PHE A 38 -7.64 12.21 -6.27
N ASN A 39 -7.56 13.06 -7.28
CA ASN A 39 -8.22 14.35 -7.29
C ASN A 39 -9.67 14.17 -7.77
N VAL A 40 -10.59 14.15 -6.81
CA VAL A 40 -12.01 13.92 -7.04
C VAL A 40 -12.65 15.09 -7.80
N THR A 41 -12.21 16.31 -7.50
CA THR A 41 -12.75 17.55 -8.09
C THR A 41 -12.32 17.71 -9.55
N GLU A 42 -11.10 17.31 -9.89
CA GLU A 42 -10.59 17.35 -11.27
C GLU A 42 -10.80 16.05 -12.04
N CYS A 43 -11.37 15.01 -11.42
CA CYS A 43 -11.51 13.66 -11.99
C CYS A 43 -10.20 13.12 -12.55
N THR A 44 -9.12 13.15 -11.75
CA THR A 44 -7.81 12.60 -12.14
C THR A 44 -7.20 11.70 -11.07
N ASN A 45 -6.47 10.68 -11.52
CA ASN A 45 -5.56 9.89 -10.70
C ASN A 45 -4.12 10.17 -11.16
N THR A 46 -3.26 10.68 -10.26
CA THR A 46 -1.81 10.74 -10.48
C THR A 46 -1.18 9.45 -9.97
N ASP A 47 -0.68 8.63 -10.90
CA ASP A 47 -0.13 7.31 -10.59
C ASP A 47 1.25 7.36 -9.91
N PRO A 48 1.83 6.23 -9.45
CA PRO A 48 3.10 6.23 -8.72
C PRO A 48 4.31 6.71 -9.52
N LYS A 49 4.17 6.82 -10.85
CA LYS A 49 5.21 7.34 -11.76
C LYS A 49 4.99 8.82 -12.08
N GLY A 50 3.95 9.43 -11.52
CA GLY A 50 3.59 10.83 -11.72
C GLY A 50 2.74 11.08 -12.98
N PHE A 51 2.24 10.04 -13.65
CA PHE A 51 1.36 10.25 -14.80
C PHE A 51 -0.05 10.58 -14.33
N VAL A 52 -0.59 11.69 -14.83
CA VAL A 52 -1.97 12.09 -14.59
C VAL A 52 -2.89 11.34 -15.55
N ARG A 53 -3.81 10.55 -15.00
CA ARG A 53 -4.76 9.73 -15.73
C ARG A 53 -6.16 10.28 -15.54
N PRO A 54 -6.93 10.52 -16.63
CA PRO A 54 -8.33 10.90 -16.49
C PRO A 54 -9.12 9.77 -15.83
N VAL A 55 -10.10 10.14 -15.02
CA VAL A 55 -10.98 9.21 -14.31
C VAL A 55 -12.39 9.42 -14.82
N ASP A 56 -13.03 8.33 -15.26
CA ASP A 56 -14.39 8.39 -15.80
C ASP A 56 -15.40 8.63 -14.68
N HIS A 57 -15.15 8.06 -13.50
CA HIS A 57 -16.06 8.20 -12.37
C HIS A 57 -15.35 8.05 -11.03
N TYR A 58 -15.63 9.00 -10.14
CA TYR A 58 -15.45 8.84 -8.70
C TYR A 58 -16.81 8.77 -8.01
N ARG A 59 -16.91 7.97 -6.95
CA ARG A 59 -18.03 7.98 -6.01
C ARG A 59 -17.52 7.92 -4.59
N LEU A 60 -17.99 8.86 -3.78
CA LEU A 60 -17.68 8.92 -2.35
C LEU A 60 -18.76 8.23 -1.55
N GLU A 61 -18.33 7.43 -0.57
CA GLU A 61 -19.15 6.89 0.51
C GLU A 61 -18.51 7.29 1.86
N PRO A 62 -19.27 7.24 2.97
CA PRO A 62 -18.71 7.52 4.30
C PRO A 62 -17.49 6.64 4.64
N TRP A 63 -17.46 5.40 4.15
CA TRP A 63 -16.37 4.46 4.42
C TRP A 63 -15.25 4.48 3.38
N GLY A 64 -15.46 4.99 2.15
CA GLY A 64 -14.47 4.85 1.10
C GLY A 64 -14.70 5.66 -0.18
N LEU A 65 -13.73 5.56 -1.09
CA LEU A 65 -13.74 6.19 -2.40
C LEU A 65 -13.70 5.11 -3.49
N TYR A 66 -14.70 5.09 -4.36
CA TYR A 66 -14.71 4.30 -5.58
C TYR A 66 -14.13 5.10 -6.74
N MET A 67 -13.31 4.46 -7.57
CA MET A 67 -12.73 4.98 -8.81
C MET A 67 -13.00 3.99 -9.94
N ALA A 68 -13.39 4.50 -11.12
CA ALA A 68 -13.42 3.75 -12.36
C ALA A 68 -12.72 4.56 -13.46
N ARG A 69 -11.73 3.96 -14.14
CA ARG A 69 -11.00 4.61 -15.22
C ARG A 69 -10.47 3.63 -16.25
N THR A 70 -10.24 4.13 -17.46
CA THR A 70 -9.44 3.43 -18.46
C THR A 70 -7.99 3.23 -18.00
N ALA A 71 -7.33 2.23 -18.59
CA ALA A 71 -5.93 1.93 -18.36
C ALA A 71 -5.22 1.66 -19.68
N ASP A 72 -4.07 2.30 -19.87
CA ASP A 72 -3.13 2.00 -20.94
C ASP A 72 -2.08 1.01 -20.40
N HIS A 73 -2.53 -0.21 -20.13
CA HIS A 73 -1.68 -1.30 -19.63
C HIS A 73 -1.71 -2.47 -20.63
N PRO A 74 -0.57 -3.16 -20.87
CA PRO A 74 -0.52 -4.26 -21.83
C PRO A 74 -1.48 -5.42 -21.56
N GLN A 75 -1.90 -5.60 -20.30
CA GLN A 75 -2.73 -6.73 -19.87
C GLN A 75 -4.20 -6.39 -19.59
N PHE A 76 -4.52 -5.14 -19.26
CA PHE A 76 -5.88 -4.72 -18.90
C PHE A 76 -6.18 -3.33 -19.42
N HIS A 77 -7.44 -3.08 -19.79
CA HIS A 77 -7.87 -1.82 -20.41
C HIS A 77 -8.71 -0.94 -19.47
N TYR A 78 -9.17 -1.48 -18.34
CA TYR A 78 -10.00 -0.76 -17.39
C TYR A 78 -9.66 -1.16 -15.95
N LEU A 79 -9.79 -0.22 -15.04
CA LEU A 79 -9.51 -0.40 -13.62
C LEU A 79 -10.63 0.19 -12.79
N GLU A 80 -11.15 -0.63 -11.90
CA GLU A 80 -11.99 -0.20 -10.79
C GLU A 80 -11.23 -0.35 -9.49
N SER A 81 -11.38 0.60 -8.56
CA SER A 81 -10.80 0.50 -7.22
C SER A 81 -11.74 1.05 -6.17
N TRP A 82 -11.81 0.39 -5.03
CA TRP A 82 -12.35 0.89 -3.77
C TRP A 82 -11.22 1.16 -2.78
N ILE A 83 -11.11 2.39 -2.30
CA ILE A 83 -10.16 2.80 -1.26
C ILE A 83 -10.91 2.87 0.06
N ILE A 84 -10.48 2.08 1.06
CA ILE A 84 -11.16 1.95 2.37
C ILE A 84 -10.17 2.28 3.50
N PRO A 85 -10.06 3.57 3.88
CA PRO A 85 -9.06 4.06 4.83
C PRO A 85 -9.04 3.37 6.19
N ASP A 86 -10.22 3.10 6.76
CA ASP A 86 -10.31 2.59 8.14
C ASP A 86 -9.83 1.14 8.26
N LEU A 87 -9.78 0.42 7.13
CA LEU A 87 -9.22 -0.92 7.03
C LEU A 87 -7.77 -0.90 6.51
N GLY A 88 -7.33 0.21 5.94
CA GLY A 88 -6.01 0.32 5.32
C GLY A 88 -5.88 -0.59 4.10
N ILE A 89 -6.95 -0.68 3.29
CA ILE A 89 -6.99 -1.50 2.08
C ILE A 89 -7.44 -0.70 0.86
N ARG A 90 -6.97 -1.11 -0.32
CA ARG A 90 -7.55 -0.75 -1.61
C ARG A 90 -7.87 -2.02 -2.38
N ALA A 91 -9.15 -2.29 -2.60
CA ALA A 91 -9.58 -3.39 -3.44
C ALA A 91 -9.67 -2.92 -4.91
N SER A 92 -9.29 -3.76 -5.86
CA SER A 92 -9.31 -3.45 -7.28
C SER A 92 -9.79 -4.63 -8.13
N ILE A 93 -10.48 -4.29 -9.23
CA ILE A 93 -10.79 -5.20 -10.34
C ILE A 93 -10.06 -4.67 -11.58
N PHE A 94 -9.28 -5.55 -12.20
CA PHE A 94 -8.64 -5.29 -13.49
C PHE A 94 -9.47 -5.93 -14.59
N HIS A 95 -9.92 -5.13 -15.55
CA HIS A 95 -10.63 -5.62 -16.73
C HIS A 95 -9.58 -5.99 -17.79
N PHE A 96 -9.20 -7.27 -17.79
CA PHE A 96 -8.16 -7.81 -18.65
C PHE A 96 -8.56 -7.77 -20.12
N HIS A 97 -7.55 -7.59 -20.98
CA HIS A 97 -7.73 -7.83 -22.42
C HIS A 97 -8.05 -9.30 -22.67
N PRO A 98 -8.74 -9.64 -23.78
CA PRO A 98 -8.96 -11.02 -24.16
C PRO A 98 -7.66 -11.85 -24.11
N TYR A 99 -7.74 -13.04 -23.52
CA TYR A 99 -6.61 -13.98 -23.34
C TYR A 99 -5.55 -13.56 -22.32
N HIS A 100 -5.79 -12.51 -21.53
CA HIS A 100 -4.92 -12.08 -20.42
C HIS A 100 -5.57 -12.27 -19.04
N ASP A 101 -6.72 -12.95 -18.98
CA ASP A 101 -7.44 -13.19 -17.72
C ASP A 101 -6.53 -13.88 -16.69
N ARG A 102 -6.66 -13.44 -15.44
CA ARG A 102 -6.01 -14.04 -14.27
C ARG A 102 -7.07 -14.76 -13.43
N ASP A 103 -6.68 -15.85 -12.76
CA ASP A 103 -7.53 -16.55 -11.76
C ASP A 103 -7.59 -15.71 -10.47
N GLN A 104 -8.30 -14.58 -10.51
CA GLN A 104 -8.54 -13.68 -9.37
C GLN A 104 -9.83 -12.90 -9.56
N ASP A 105 -10.62 -12.75 -8.49
CA ASP A 105 -11.80 -11.91 -8.49
C ASP A 105 -11.45 -10.49 -7.99
N HIS A 106 -10.63 -10.41 -6.94
CA HIS A 106 -10.19 -9.13 -6.38
C HIS A 106 -8.68 -9.12 -6.08
N TYR A 107 -8.07 -7.97 -6.32
CA TYR A 107 -6.72 -7.65 -5.87
C TYR A 107 -6.80 -6.60 -4.76
N ILE A 108 -6.08 -6.76 -3.66
CA ILE A 108 -6.19 -5.87 -2.52
C ILE A 108 -4.80 -5.38 -2.12
N ASP A 109 -4.52 -4.10 -2.34
CA ASP A 109 -3.31 -3.46 -1.82
C ASP A 109 -3.47 -3.12 -0.33
N ILE A 110 -2.43 -3.37 0.47
CA ILE A 110 -2.36 -2.96 1.88
C ILE A 110 -1.52 -1.70 2.01
N GLY A 111 -2.03 -0.72 2.75
CA GLY A 111 -1.32 0.55 2.88
C GLY A 111 -1.99 1.58 3.77
N ASP A 112 -1.46 2.80 3.73
CA ASP A 112 -2.12 3.96 4.30
C ASP A 112 -2.91 4.69 3.22
N PHE A 113 -4.23 4.76 3.42
CA PHE A 113 -5.13 5.48 2.54
C PHE A 113 -5.73 6.65 3.31
N THR A 114 -5.52 7.86 2.82
CA THR A 114 -5.87 9.09 3.54
C THR A 114 -6.98 9.83 2.80
N ARG A 115 -8.08 10.11 3.53
CA ARG A 115 -9.18 10.94 3.05
C ARG A 115 -8.71 12.38 2.90
N GLY A 116 -9.17 13.05 1.85
CA GLY A 116 -9.09 14.50 1.72
C GLY A 116 -10.38 15.07 1.15
N PRO A 117 -10.63 16.39 1.34
CA PRO A 117 -11.85 17.03 0.84
C PRO A 117 -11.94 16.98 -0.70
N ASP A 118 -10.82 17.23 -1.38
CA ASP A 118 -10.72 17.21 -2.85
C ASP A 118 -9.77 16.11 -3.35
N VAL A 119 -8.69 15.86 -2.61
CA VAL A 119 -7.61 14.94 -3.04
C VAL A 119 -7.39 13.88 -1.97
N TRP A 120 -7.59 12.61 -2.35
CA TRP A 120 -7.22 11.46 -1.52
C TRP A 120 -5.80 11.00 -1.86
N LYS A 121 -5.15 10.34 -0.91
CA LYS A 121 -3.80 9.79 -1.09
C LYS A 121 -3.80 8.30 -0.78
N SER A 122 -3.10 7.51 -1.60
CA SER A 122 -2.63 6.17 -1.21
C SER A 122 -1.13 6.18 -0.97
N GLU A 123 -0.70 5.37 -0.02
CA GLU A 123 0.68 4.95 0.18
C GLU A 123 0.69 3.43 0.37
N ASP A 124 1.16 2.74 -0.65
CA ASP A 124 1.25 1.28 -0.76
C ASP A 124 2.36 0.74 0.16
N HIS A 125 2.03 -0.24 0.99
CA HIS A 125 2.94 -0.89 1.94
C HIS A 125 3.25 -2.34 1.55
N TYR A 126 3.42 -2.57 0.24
CA TYR A 126 3.95 -3.76 -0.43
C TYR A 126 3.08 -5.00 -0.36
N LEU A 127 2.49 -5.31 0.80
CA LEU A 127 1.66 -6.51 0.94
C LEU A 127 0.39 -6.36 0.11
N ASP A 128 0.11 -7.40 -0.68
CA ASP A 128 -1.10 -7.48 -1.49
C ASP A 128 -1.82 -8.80 -1.22
N LEU A 129 -3.14 -8.80 -1.42
CA LEU A 129 -3.95 -10.02 -1.37
C LEU A 129 -4.58 -10.31 -2.74
N VAL A 130 -4.55 -11.57 -3.13
CA VAL A 130 -5.38 -12.08 -4.23
C VAL A 130 -6.52 -12.89 -3.64
N VAL A 131 -7.75 -12.48 -3.92
CA VAL A 131 -8.97 -13.18 -3.48
C VAL A 131 -9.57 -13.93 -4.67
N ARG A 132 -9.85 -15.22 -4.44
CA ARG A 132 -10.67 -16.06 -5.30
C ARG A 132 -11.92 -16.43 -4.52
N THR A 133 -13.04 -15.81 -4.89
CA THR A 133 -14.28 -15.83 -4.13
C THR A 133 -14.78 -17.25 -3.92
N GLY A 134 -15.11 -17.61 -2.68
CA GLY A 134 -15.54 -18.97 -2.32
C GLY A 134 -14.42 -20.01 -2.24
N ARG A 135 -13.16 -19.64 -2.53
CA ARG A 135 -12.04 -20.59 -2.61
C ARG A 135 -10.92 -20.28 -1.62
N GLU A 136 -10.26 -19.14 -1.79
CA GLU A 136 -9.05 -18.82 -1.02
C GLU A 136 -8.68 -17.34 -1.07
N THR A 137 -7.74 -16.97 -0.19
CA THR A 137 -7.09 -15.66 -0.16
C THR A 137 -5.59 -15.88 -0.02
N GLU A 138 -4.82 -15.37 -0.97
CA GLU A 138 -3.36 -15.52 -1.02
C GLU A 138 -2.70 -14.19 -0.63
N LEU A 139 -1.70 -14.25 0.25
CA LEU A 139 -0.86 -13.10 0.63
C LEU A 139 0.41 -13.08 -0.24
N LEU A 140 0.70 -11.93 -0.85
CA LEU A 140 1.82 -11.73 -1.76
C LEU A 140 2.82 -10.71 -1.19
N ASP A 141 4.00 -10.66 -1.82
CA ASP A 141 5.01 -9.59 -1.72
C ASP A 141 5.53 -9.29 -0.30
N VAL A 142 5.52 -10.34 0.55
CA VAL A 142 6.13 -10.33 1.88
C VAL A 142 7.64 -10.05 1.81
N ASP A 143 8.29 -10.54 0.76
CA ASP A 143 9.71 -10.30 0.50
C ASP A 143 10.00 -8.84 0.18
N GLU A 144 9.13 -8.16 -0.58
CA GLU A 144 9.24 -6.72 -0.82
C GLU A 144 9.09 -5.91 0.48
N LEU A 145 8.13 -6.25 1.34
CA LEU A 145 7.97 -5.61 2.66
C LEU A 145 9.24 -5.75 3.52
N ILE A 146 9.79 -6.96 3.60
CA ILE A 146 11.02 -7.24 4.36
C ILE A 146 12.19 -6.45 3.78
N SER A 147 12.34 -6.47 2.45
CA SER A 147 13.40 -5.76 1.73
C SER A 147 13.31 -4.25 1.97
N ALA A 148 12.13 -3.66 1.84
CA ALA A 148 11.89 -2.24 2.10
C ALA A 148 12.16 -1.83 3.55
N THR A 149 11.81 -2.68 4.51
CA THR A 149 12.07 -2.44 5.94
C THR A 149 13.58 -2.50 6.23
N ALA A 150 14.28 -3.50 5.67
CA ALA A 150 15.72 -3.66 5.84
C ALA A 150 16.53 -2.48 5.27
N HIS A 151 16.05 -1.89 4.17
CA HIS A 151 16.65 -0.71 3.54
C HIS A 151 16.17 0.63 4.16
N GLY A 152 15.27 0.58 5.14
CA GLY A 152 14.76 1.77 5.83
C GLY A 152 13.82 2.64 4.98
N TYR A 153 13.25 2.11 3.90
CA TYR A 153 12.23 2.82 3.10
C TYR A 153 10.90 2.95 3.83
N ILE A 154 10.61 2.03 4.74
CA ILE A 154 9.54 2.14 5.72
C ILE A 154 10.07 1.84 7.13
N SER A 155 9.40 2.37 8.14
CA SER A 155 9.75 2.07 9.53
C SER A 155 9.27 0.66 9.92
N PRO A 156 9.94 -0.02 10.88
CA PRO A 156 9.45 -1.29 11.41
C PRO A 156 8.01 -1.21 11.97
N ARG A 157 7.60 -0.05 12.49
CA ARG A 157 6.23 0.20 12.97
C ARG A 157 5.23 0.26 11.81
N THR A 158 5.64 0.81 10.67
CA THR A 158 4.80 0.81 9.46
C THR A 158 4.65 -0.61 8.93
N ALA A 159 5.73 -1.38 8.89
CA ALA A 159 5.71 -2.77 8.47
C ALA A 159 4.82 -3.66 9.37
N ASP A 160 4.94 -3.52 10.70
CA ASP A 160 4.07 -4.20 11.66
C ASP A 160 2.59 -3.88 11.44
N ARG A 161 2.26 -2.60 11.21
CA ARG A 161 0.88 -2.19 10.88
C ARG A 161 0.39 -2.79 9.56
N ALA A 162 1.23 -2.86 8.53
CA ALA A 162 0.89 -3.48 7.25
C ALA A 162 0.57 -4.97 7.45
N VAL A 163 1.40 -5.71 8.19
CA VAL A 163 1.15 -7.12 8.52
C VAL A 163 -0.16 -7.28 9.28
N GLN A 164 -0.41 -6.46 10.32
CA GLN A 164 -1.64 -6.55 11.10
C GLN A 164 -2.89 -6.30 10.25
N ARG A 165 -2.85 -5.33 9.33
CA ARG A 165 -3.95 -5.06 8.38
C ARG A 165 -4.16 -6.21 7.41
N ALA A 166 -3.09 -6.75 6.83
CA ALA A 166 -3.15 -7.90 5.93
C ALA A 166 -3.78 -9.11 6.64
N VAL A 167 -3.32 -9.44 7.85
CA VAL A 167 -3.87 -10.55 8.65
C VAL A 167 -5.34 -10.32 8.98
N ALA A 168 -5.71 -9.11 9.41
CA ALA A 168 -7.11 -8.79 9.72
C ALA A 168 -8.02 -8.90 8.48
N ALA A 169 -7.51 -8.53 7.31
CA ALA A 169 -8.23 -8.68 6.05
C ALA A 169 -8.37 -10.15 5.64
N VAL A 170 -7.29 -10.94 5.69
CA VAL A 170 -7.33 -12.39 5.41
C VAL A 170 -8.31 -13.10 6.34
N ASP A 171 -8.24 -12.84 7.65
CA ASP A 171 -9.16 -13.44 8.64
C ASP A 171 -10.62 -13.05 8.36
N GLY A 172 -10.85 -11.76 8.10
CA GLY A 172 -12.17 -11.23 7.75
C GLY A 172 -12.75 -11.89 6.50
N ILE A 173 -11.99 -11.95 5.42
CA ILE A 173 -12.40 -12.53 4.13
C ILE A 173 -12.64 -14.03 4.29
N ALA A 174 -11.74 -14.77 4.94
CA ALA A 174 -11.88 -16.19 5.19
C ALA A 174 -13.13 -16.52 6.03
N ALA A 175 -13.40 -15.74 7.07
CA ALA A 175 -14.58 -15.90 7.93
C ALA A 175 -15.92 -15.68 7.19
N HIS A 176 -15.88 -15.03 6.02
CA HIS A 176 -17.05 -14.78 5.17
C HIS A 176 -17.00 -15.62 3.88
N GLY A 177 -16.33 -16.78 3.90
CA GLY A 177 -16.33 -17.71 2.76
C GLY A 177 -15.40 -17.28 1.64
N HIS A 178 -14.29 -16.63 1.97
CA HIS A 178 -13.37 -16.02 1.01
C HIS A 178 -14.03 -14.98 0.10
N ASP A 179 -15.04 -14.26 0.60
CA ASP A 179 -15.80 -13.26 -0.15
C ASP A 179 -15.54 -11.86 0.43
N LEU A 180 -14.90 -11.00 -0.38
CA LEU A 180 -14.56 -9.62 -0.01
C LEU A 180 -15.81 -8.78 0.20
N ASP A 181 -16.79 -8.87 -0.71
CA ASP A 181 -17.99 -8.06 -0.68
C ASP A 181 -18.84 -8.42 0.54
N ALA A 182 -18.96 -9.71 0.85
CA ALA A 182 -19.67 -10.19 2.05
C ALA A 182 -18.98 -9.75 3.35
N TRP A 183 -17.65 -9.79 3.41
CA TRP A 183 -16.90 -9.30 4.57
C TRP A 183 -17.09 -7.79 4.77
N LEU A 184 -16.95 -6.99 3.71
CA LEU A 184 -17.10 -5.54 3.82
C LEU A 184 -18.54 -5.13 4.17
N ALA A 185 -19.53 -5.82 3.59
CA ALA A 185 -20.94 -5.62 3.94
C ALA A 185 -21.22 -5.92 5.43
N SER A 186 -20.62 -6.96 6.01
CA SER A 186 -20.79 -7.28 7.44
C SER A 186 -20.21 -6.21 8.37
N LYS A 187 -19.28 -5.40 7.87
CA LYS A 187 -18.71 -4.24 8.56
C LYS A 187 -19.49 -2.93 8.33
N GLY A 188 -20.61 -2.98 7.60
CA GLY A 188 -21.37 -1.79 7.21
C GLY A 188 -20.66 -0.92 6.18
N MET A 189 -19.76 -1.51 5.39
CA MET A 189 -18.99 -0.85 4.34
C MET A 189 -19.27 -1.50 2.97
N PRO A 190 -20.54 -1.64 2.54
CA PRO A 190 -20.85 -2.35 1.31
C PRO A 190 -20.17 -1.68 0.12
N ILE A 191 -19.62 -2.50 -0.77
CA ILE A 191 -19.03 -2.04 -2.02
C ILE A 191 -19.80 -2.60 -3.22
N SER A 192 -19.61 -1.98 -4.38
CA SER A 192 -20.21 -2.43 -5.62
C SER A 192 -19.28 -2.11 -6.80
N TRP A 193 -19.35 -2.96 -7.82
CA TRP A 193 -18.54 -2.91 -9.04
C TRP A 193 -19.43 -2.71 -10.27
N ARG A 194 -18.85 -2.39 -11.43
CA ARG A 194 -19.57 -2.20 -12.71
C ARG A 194 -19.71 -3.46 -13.54
#